data_AF-A0A1Z9LR25-F1
#
_entry.id   AF-A0A1Z9LR25-F1
#
_cell.length_a   1.000
_cell.length_b   1.000
_cell.length_c   1.000
_cell.angle_alpha   90.00
_cell.angle_beta   90.00
_cell.angle_gamma   90.00
#
_symmetry.space_group_name_H-M   'P 1'
#
loop_
_entity.id
_entity.type
_entity.pdbx_description
1 polymer ?
#
loop_
_entity_poly.entity_id
_entity_poly.type
_entity_poly.pdbx_seq_one_letter_code
_entity_poly.pdbx_strand_id
1 'polypeptide(L)'
;MHKSLLKKGQNWELYDGTQYKDCDVAVVFGSTKKHTGKLWKIKNISHKIKNDIDRSHNTIDIPSNKLVVLETPILGRQITDEHTHYRVGLDHFLPNLGDFNWDTNDTRWKVLKKELNLEIKPWRETTNNKYVLLLCQNLSDASLLGLDMLQWIMATVKHLMKRTNRKIRIRNHPLSKANVKEMFNMFYTMKQVEFSDRTLEEDFAGAHCSIAYTSGASIDSIMSGIPVITPSPYNFVYNISSNDLEQVETPKLGNREELLNQLSYTQWSVDDIIEGKPLKHLGVK
;
A
#
# COMPACT_ATOMS: atom_id res chain seq x y z
N MET A 1 25.87 -0.83 3.54
CA MET A 1 25.07 -1.00 2.31
C MET A 1 25.52 -0.17 1.09
N HIS A 2 26.39 0.84 1.23
CA HIS A 2 26.66 1.82 0.16
C HIS A 2 27.68 1.46 -0.93
N LYS A 3 28.35 0.29 -0.89
CA LYS A 3 29.47 -0.01 -1.81
C LYS A 3 29.21 -1.11 -2.86
N SER A 4 28.11 -1.87 -2.76
CA SER A 4 27.86 -3.01 -3.67
C SER A 4 27.10 -2.67 -4.95
N LEU A 5 26.39 -1.53 -5.00
CA LEU A 5 25.72 -1.03 -6.22
C LEU A 5 26.70 -0.44 -7.26
N LEU A 6 28.00 -0.41 -6.94
CA LEU A 6 29.01 0.39 -7.65
C LEU A 6 29.80 -0.37 -8.73
N LYS A 7 29.37 -1.56 -9.14
CA LYS A 7 30.06 -2.35 -10.18
C LYS A 7 29.25 -2.42 -11.47
N LYS A 8 29.47 -1.45 -12.36
CA LYS A 8 29.75 -1.62 -13.80
C LYS A 8 29.77 -0.26 -14.53
N GLY A 9 30.97 0.22 -14.87
CA GLY A 9 31.19 1.07 -16.05
C GLY A 9 30.67 2.51 -16.08
N GLN A 10 30.02 3.02 -15.04
CA GLN A 10 29.55 4.42 -14.99
C GLN A 10 30.32 5.24 -13.94
N ASN A 11 30.67 6.48 -14.30
CA ASN A 11 31.21 7.48 -13.38
C ASN A 11 30.08 7.93 -12.46
N TRP A 12 30.16 7.60 -11.18
CA TRP A 12 29.18 8.04 -10.17
C TRP A 12 29.81 9.11 -9.27
N GLU A 13 28.98 10.06 -8.84
CA GLU A 13 29.33 11.06 -7.84
C GLU A 13 28.42 10.83 -6.62
N LEU A 14 29.01 10.60 -5.44
CA LEU A 14 28.23 10.62 -4.20
C LEU A 14 27.93 12.07 -3.85
N TYR A 15 26.67 12.48 -3.96
CA TYR A 15 26.22 13.78 -3.53
C TYR A 15 25.64 13.70 -2.10
N ASP A 16 26.40 14.20 -1.12
CA ASP A 16 25.97 14.34 0.26
C ASP A 16 25.49 15.77 0.51
N GLY A 17 24.22 16.03 0.22
CA GLY A 17 23.62 17.35 0.31
C GLY A 17 22.19 17.35 0.82
N THR A 18 21.72 18.52 1.25
CA THR A 18 20.37 18.72 1.81
C THR A 18 19.38 19.34 0.80
N GLN A 19 19.82 19.48 -0.46
CA GLN A 19 19.05 20.07 -1.55
C GLN A 19 19.07 19.11 -2.74
N TYR A 20 18.04 19.18 -3.57
CA TYR A 20 18.01 18.40 -4.80
C TYR A 20 19.08 18.90 -5.79
N LYS A 21 19.79 17.97 -6.43
CA LYS A 21 20.70 18.20 -7.56
C LYS A 21 20.05 17.62 -8.81
N ASP A 22 19.93 18.44 -9.85
CA ASP A 22 19.22 18.08 -11.07
C ASP A 22 19.78 16.82 -11.74
N CYS A 23 18.90 15.99 -12.30
CA CYS A 23 19.24 14.72 -12.95
C CYS A 23 18.12 14.21 -13.85
N ASP A 24 18.45 13.40 -14.86
CA ASP A 24 17.47 12.82 -15.80
C ASP A 24 16.60 11.74 -15.14
N VAL A 25 17.19 10.95 -14.24
CA VAL A 25 16.52 9.87 -13.51
C VAL A 25 16.79 10.03 -12.02
N ALA A 26 15.74 10.17 -11.23
CA ALA A 26 15.81 10.15 -9.77
C ALA A 26 15.33 8.81 -9.23
N VAL A 27 16.01 8.27 -8.23
CA VAL A 27 15.59 7.05 -7.52
C VAL A 27 15.38 7.39 -6.05
N VAL A 28 14.19 7.12 -5.52
CA VAL A 28 13.85 7.42 -4.12
C VAL A 28 13.33 6.19 -3.39
N PHE A 29 13.75 6.02 -2.13
CA PHE A 29 13.15 5.04 -1.23
C PHE A 29 12.05 5.68 -0.40
N GLY A 30 10.86 5.11 -0.45
CA GLY A 30 9.65 5.56 0.21
C GLY A 30 9.02 6.78 -0.46
N SER A 31 7.86 7.13 0.05
CA SER A 31 7.00 8.16 -0.52
C SER A 31 7.29 9.60 -0.07
N THR A 32 6.77 10.54 -0.87
CA THR A 32 6.62 11.95 -0.51
C THR A 32 5.45 12.13 0.45
N LYS A 33 5.60 13.02 1.43
CA LYS A 33 4.50 13.45 2.30
C LYS A 33 4.23 14.93 2.04
N LYS A 34 3.04 15.24 1.54
CA LYS A 34 2.57 16.62 1.35
C LYS A 34 2.17 17.19 2.70
N HIS A 35 3.15 17.73 3.43
CA HIS A 35 2.93 18.44 4.69
C HIS A 35 3.32 19.92 4.53
N THR A 36 2.45 20.83 4.94
CA THR A 36 2.64 22.28 4.70
C THR A 36 3.39 22.99 5.83
N GLY A 37 3.39 22.43 7.05
CA GLY A 37 4.02 23.03 8.23
C GLY A 37 5.53 23.25 8.12
N LYS A 38 5.97 24.50 8.31
CA LYS A 38 7.39 24.93 8.22
C LYS A 38 8.31 24.18 9.19
N LEU A 39 7.90 24.01 10.45
CA LEU A 39 8.66 23.27 11.47
C LEU A 39 8.82 21.79 11.12
N TRP A 40 7.80 21.18 10.52
CA TRP A 40 7.86 19.78 10.08
C TRP A 40 8.89 19.62 8.96
N LYS A 41 8.92 20.53 7.98
CA LYS A 41 9.89 20.50 6.87
C LYS A 41 11.34 20.65 7.35
N ILE A 42 11.58 21.47 8.37
CA ILE A 42 12.91 21.62 8.98
C ILE A 42 13.36 20.34 9.69
N LYS A 43 12.44 19.68 10.42
CA LYS A 43 12.74 18.44 11.14
C LYS A 43 12.82 17.19 10.25
N ASN A 44 12.29 17.27 9.02
CA ASN A 44 12.17 16.13 8.10
C ASN A 44 12.83 16.45 6.74
N ILE A 45 14.13 16.72 6.77
CA ILE A 45 14.92 17.12 5.59
C ILE A 45 14.79 16.09 4.45
N SER A 46 14.78 14.79 4.76
CA SER A 46 14.60 13.73 3.76
C SER A 46 13.29 13.86 2.99
N HIS A 47 12.19 14.23 3.65
CA HIS A 47 10.92 14.48 2.99
C HIS A 47 10.90 15.78 2.20
N LYS A 48 11.67 16.80 2.62
CA LYS A 48 11.85 18.02 1.82
C LYS A 48 12.53 17.67 0.49
N ILE A 49 13.65 16.95 0.53
CA ILE A 49 14.39 16.54 -0.67
C ILE A 49 13.50 15.69 -1.59
N LYS A 50 12.77 14.70 -1.05
CA LYS A 50 11.81 13.91 -1.83
C LYS A 50 10.73 14.76 -2.50
N ASN A 51 10.19 15.75 -1.80
CA ASN A 51 9.18 16.65 -2.37
C ASN A 51 9.78 17.55 -3.47
N ASP A 52 11.06 17.93 -3.36
CA ASP A 52 11.74 18.71 -4.39
C ASP A 52 12.06 17.84 -5.62
N ILE A 53 12.45 16.56 -5.43
CA ILE A 53 12.59 15.55 -6.49
C ILE A 53 11.26 15.33 -7.21
N ASP A 54 10.18 15.05 -6.46
CA ASP A 54 8.83 14.82 -7.00
C ASP A 54 8.36 16.02 -7.83
N ARG A 55 8.57 17.24 -7.34
CA ARG A 55 8.26 18.45 -8.13
C ARG A 55 9.15 18.65 -9.36
N SER A 56 10.34 18.09 -9.40
CA SER A 56 11.23 18.27 -10.55
C SER A 56 11.01 17.19 -11.61
N HIS A 57 10.57 16.00 -11.19
CA HIS A 57 10.41 14.82 -12.07
C HIS A 57 8.96 14.56 -12.46
N ASN A 58 7.98 14.84 -11.60
CA ASN A 58 6.55 14.65 -11.88
C ASN A 58 5.87 15.95 -12.37
N THR A 59 6.58 16.80 -13.11
CA THR A 59 5.98 18.00 -13.75
C THR A 59 5.65 17.75 -15.21
N ILE A 60 4.57 18.39 -15.68
CA ILE A 60 4.14 18.35 -17.08
C ILE A 60 5.21 18.97 -18.00
N ASP A 61 6.04 19.87 -17.47
CA ASP A 61 6.95 20.71 -18.25
C ASP A 61 8.24 19.99 -18.68
N ILE A 62 8.62 18.87 -18.05
CA ILE A 62 9.83 18.10 -18.40
C ILE A 62 9.52 16.60 -18.49
N PRO A 63 8.80 16.14 -19.55
CA PRO A 63 8.36 14.76 -19.68
C PRO A 63 9.47 13.71 -19.81
N SER A 64 10.72 14.15 -20.01
CA SER A 64 11.88 13.25 -20.14
C SER A 64 12.44 12.78 -18.80
N ASN A 65 12.18 13.53 -17.71
CA ASN A 65 12.68 13.18 -16.39
C ASN A 65 11.86 12.03 -15.79
N LYS A 66 12.54 11.05 -15.19
CA LYS A 66 11.87 9.86 -14.62
C LYS A 66 12.12 9.76 -13.12
N LEU A 67 11.05 9.57 -12.35
CA LEU A 67 11.15 9.25 -10.94
C LEU A 67 10.92 7.75 -10.72
N VAL A 68 11.93 7.02 -10.28
CA VAL A 68 11.78 5.64 -9.82
C VAL A 68 11.54 5.62 -8.31
N VAL A 69 10.40 5.10 -7.88
CA VAL A 69 10.00 5.01 -6.48
C VAL A 69 10.13 3.57 -6.01
N LEU A 70 11.02 3.35 -5.04
CA LEU A 70 11.15 2.10 -4.31
C LEU A 70 10.32 2.19 -3.04
N GLU A 71 9.48 1.20 -2.75
CA GLU A 71 8.66 1.19 -1.53
C GLU A 71 8.59 -0.21 -0.92
N THR A 72 8.24 -0.27 0.35
CA THR A 72 8.01 -1.50 1.11
C THR A 72 7.10 -2.50 0.37
N PRO A 73 7.33 -3.82 0.54
CA PRO A 73 6.64 -4.87 -0.20
C PRO A 73 5.15 -4.94 0.16
N ILE A 74 4.35 -5.47 -0.77
CA ILE A 74 2.91 -5.72 -0.58
C ILE A 74 2.52 -7.20 -0.62
N LEU A 75 3.35 -8.04 -1.24
CA LEU A 75 3.21 -9.49 -1.20
C LEU A 75 4.19 -10.02 -0.15
N GLY A 76 3.71 -10.87 0.76
CA GLY A 76 4.53 -11.42 1.84
C GLY A 76 5.06 -10.35 2.81
N ARG A 77 4.28 -9.29 3.04
CA ARG A 77 4.71 -8.16 3.87
C ARG A 77 5.01 -8.59 5.31
N GLN A 78 6.03 -7.98 5.88
CA GLN A 78 6.41 -8.14 7.29
C GLN A 78 6.65 -6.76 7.89
N ILE A 79 6.38 -6.63 9.20
CA ILE A 79 6.69 -5.41 9.95
C ILE A 79 8.13 -5.54 10.43
N THR A 80 9.05 -4.98 9.66
CA THR A 80 10.50 -5.03 9.90
C THR A 80 11.15 -3.83 9.21
N ASP A 81 12.35 -3.45 9.65
CA ASP A 81 13.14 -2.38 9.03
C ASP A 81 13.93 -2.88 7.80
N GLU A 82 14.15 -4.20 7.69
CA GLU A 82 14.89 -4.81 6.59
C GLU A 82 13.98 -5.69 5.73
N HIS A 83 13.93 -5.40 4.43
CA HIS A 83 13.17 -6.18 3.45
C HIS A 83 14.06 -6.80 2.40
N THR A 84 13.72 -8.03 2.01
CA THR A 84 14.35 -8.76 0.90
C THR A 84 13.78 -8.37 -0.46
N HIS A 85 12.64 -7.66 -0.47
CA HIS A 85 11.93 -7.24 -1.66
C HIS A 85 11.40 -5.82 -1.50
N TYR A 86 11.35 -5.09 -2.61
CA TYR A 86 10.75 -3.78 -2.69
C TYR A 86 9.83 -3.69 -3.90
N ARG A 87 8.77 -2.91 -3.77
CA ARG A 87 8.05 -2.42 -4.93
C ARG A 87 8.90 -1.42 -5.67
N VAL A 88 8.83 -1.44 -6.99
CA VAL A 88 9.52 -0.48 -7.87
C VAL A 88 8.51 0.00 -8.90
N GLY A 89 8.20 1.29 -8.89
CA GLY A 89 7.30 1.92 -9.86
C GLY A 89 7.88 3.22 -10.38
N LEU A 90 7.40 3.65 -11.55
CA LEU A 90 7.63 4.99 -12.08
C LEU A 90 6.62 5.97 -11.48
N ASP A 91 7.11 7.15 -11.16
CA ASP A 91 6.41 8.36 -10.72
C ASP A 91 5.72 8.25 -9.36
N HIS A 92 5.19 7.08 -9.00
CA HIS A 92 4.54 6.84 -7.72
C HIS A 92 4.57 5.37 -7.29
N PHE A 93 4.36 5.12 -6.00
CA PHE A 93 4.29 3.77 -5.40
C PHE A 93 2.87 3.20 -5.29
N LEU A 94 1.85 3.90 -5.78
CA LEU A 94 0.44 3.49 -5.73
C LEU A 94 -0.07 3.24 -7.15
N PRO A 95 -1.00 2.29 -7.35
CA PRO A 95 -1.63 2.08 -8.64
C PRO A 95 -2.39 3.34 -9.06
N ASN A 96 -2.55 3.55 -10.37
CA ASN A 96 -3.20 4.73 -10.99
C ASN A 96 -2.50 6.08 -10.74
N LEU A 97 -1.45 6.13 -9.93
CA LEU A 97 -0.56 7.28 -9.82
C LEU A 97 0.83 6.99 -10.39
N GLY A 98 1.26 5.73 -10.27
CA GLY A 98 2.53 5.27 -10.80
C GLY A 98 2.34 4.21 -11.87
N ASP A 99 3.33 4.10 -12.75
CA ASP A 99 3.40 3.05 -13.75
C ASP A 99 4.34 1.94 -13.28
N PHE A 100 3.84 0.71 -13.28
CA PHE A 100 4.61 -0.47 -12.93
C PHE A 100 4.93 -1.33 -14.17
N ASN A 101 4.57 -0.85 -15.36
CA ASN A 101 4.53 -1.63 -16.61
C ASN A 101 3.85 -2.99 -16.37
N TRP A 102 2.57 -2.93 -15.99
CA TRP A 102 1.78 -4.07 -15.56
C TRP A 102 1.75 -5.19 -16.61
N ASP A 103 1.90 -6.44 -16.16
CA ASP A 103 1.84 -7.63 -17.01
C ASP A 103 1.05 -8.75 -16.30
N THR A 104 0.26 -9.51 -17.04
CA THR A 104 -0.58 -10.60 -16.53
C THR A 104 0.07 -11.97 -16.68
N ASN A 105 1.27 -12.06 -17.26
CA ASN A 105 2.03 -13.30 -17.39
C ASN A 105 2.36 -13.90 -16.01
N ASP A 106 2.18 -15.21 -15.85
CA ASP A 106 2.30 -15.88 -14.55
C ASP A 106 3.74 -16.18 -14.11
N THR A 107 4.74 -15.94 -14.98
CA THR A 107 6.14 -16.35 -14.76
C THR A 107 6.71 -15.72 -13.49
N ARG A 108 6.52 -14.39 -13.30
CA ARG A 108 6.99 -13.70 -12.09
C ARG A 108 6.22 -14.13 -10.85
N TRP A 109 4.91 -14.34 -10.97
CA TRP A 109 4.10 -14.78 -9.84
C TRP A 109 4.51 -16.16 -9.33
N LYS A 110 4.79 -17.12 -10.22
CA LYS A 110 5.29 -18.45 -9.84
C LYS A 110 6.59 -18.39 -9.04
N VAL A 111 7.51 -17.50 -9.44
CA VAL A 111 8.78 -17.28 -8.74
C VAL A 111 8.53 -16.66 -7.36
N LEU A 112 7.85 -15.51 -7.32
CA LEU A 112 7.60 -14.79 -6.07
C LEU A 112 6.76 -15.61 -5.07
N LYS A 113 5.76 -16.35 -5.54
CA LYS A 113 4.96 -17.24 -4.70
C LYS A 113 5.82 -18.28 -3.99
N LYS A 114 6.80 -18.87 -4.69
CA LYS A 114 7.73 -19.84 -4.11
C LYS A 114 8.73 -19.19 -3.17
N GLU A 115 9.34 -18.08 -3.58
CA GLU A 115 10.35 -17.36 -2.80
C GLU A 115 9.81 -16.82 -1.47
N LEU A 116 8.59 -16.28 -1.50
CA LEU A 116 7.92 -15.70 -0.34
C LEU A 116 7.02 -16.70 0.41
N ASN A 117 7.00 -17.98 -0.02
CA ASN A 117 6.15 -19.04 0.53
C ASN A 117 4.67 -18.61 0.68
N LEU A 118 4.09 -18.09 -0.41
CA LEU A 118 2.74 -17.53 -0.41
C LEU A 118 1.68 -18.59 -0.73
N GLU A 119 0.61 -18.56 0.05
CA GLU A 119 -0.58 -19.39 -0.14
C GLU A 119 -1.80 -18.52 -0.45
N ILE A 120 -2.60 -18.95 -1.44
CA ILE A 120 -3.89 -18.33 -1.75
C ILE A 120 -4.98 -19.27 -1.24
N LYS A 121 -5.68 -18.88 -0.16
CA LYS A 121 -6.81 -19.65 0.36
C LYS A 121 -8.02 -19.52 -0.58
N PRO A 122 -8.90 -20.51 -0.72
CA PRO A 122 -10.14 -20.35 -1.49
C PRO A 122 -10.99 -19.22 -0.91
N TRP A 123 -11.88 -18.63 -1.72
CA TRP A 123 -12.87 -17.68 -1.20
C TRP A 123 -13.69 -18.36 -0.11
N ARG A 124 -13.96 -17.66 0.99
CA ARG A 124 -14.71 -18.21 2.12
C ARG A 124 -16.21 -18.02 1.93
N GLU A 125 -16.96 -19.03 2.36
CA GLU A 125 -18.41 -18.92 2.51
C GLU A 125 -18.77 -17.84 3.55
N THR A 126 -19.68 -16.95 3.18
CA THR A 126 -20.02 -15.76 3.96
C THR A 126 -21.02 -16.03 5.09
N THR A 127 -21.71 -17.16 5.05
CA THR A 127 -22.79 -17.55 5.97
C THR A 127 -22.32 -17.79 7.40
N ASN A 128 -21.07 -18.24 7.59
CA ASN A 128 -20.47 -18.51 8.91
C ASN A 128 -19.69 -17.33 9.50
N ASN A 129 -19.60 -16.20 8.77
CA ASN A 129 -18.75 -15.07 9.15
C ASN A 129 -19.51 -14.05 10.02
N LYS A 130 -18.80 -13.48 11.01
CA LYS A 130 -19.42 -12.83 12.17
C LYS A 130 -19.44 -11.30 12.09
N TYR A 131 -18.49 -10.69 11.38
CA TYR A 131 -18.29 -9.25 11.38
C TYR A 131 -17.72 -8.71 10.07
N VAL A 132 -17.92 -7.43 9.83
CA VAL A 132 -17.21 -6.64 8.81
C VAL A 132 -15.94 -6.10 9.44
N LEU A 133 -14.78 -6.30 8.81
CA LEU A 133 -13.48 -5.86 9.33
C LEU A 133 -13.04 -4.55 8.68
N LEU A 134 -12.98 -3.45 9.44
CA LEU A 134 -12.46 -2.16 8.99
C LEU A 134 -10.96 -2.06 9.27
N LEU A 135 -10.14 -2.05 8.22
CA LEU A 135 -8.68 -2.00 8.29
C LEU A 135 -8.20 -0.56 8.31
N CYS A 136 -7.73 -0.08 9.48
CA CYS A 136 -7.16 1.25 9.61
C CYS A 136 -5.70 1.29 9.10
N GLN A 137 -5.23 2.50 8.85
CA GLN A 137 -3.84 2.81 8.48
C GLN A 137 -3.21 3.74 9.52
N ASN A 138 -1.89 3.90 9.46
CA ASN A 138 -1.22 4.95 10.23
C ASN A 138 -1.74 6.32 9.75
N LEU A 139 -2.14 7.21 10.67
CA LEU A 139 -2.71 8.52 10.33
C LEU A 139 -1.77 9.40 9.49
N SER A 140 -0.47 9.10 9.50
CA SER A 140 0.57 9.82 8.74
C SER A 140 1.04 9.06 7.49
N ASP A 141 0.34 8.00 7.10
CA ASP A 141 0.65 7.19 5.93
C ASP A 141 0.47 8.00 4.64
N ALA A 142 1.50 8.00 3.78
CA ALA A 142 1.46 8.74 2.53
C ALA A 142 0.40 8.20 1.56
N SER A 143 0.07 6.91 1.66
CA SER A 143 -0.96 6.28 0.82
C SER A 143 -2.38 6.77 1.14
N LEU A 144 -2.58 7.49 2.25
CA LEU A 144 -3.85 8.17 2.53
C LEU A 144 -4.09 9.35 1.59
N LEU A 145 -3.06 9.89 0.94
CA LEU A 145 -3.16 11.02 0.01
C LEU A 145 -3.88 12.24 0.63
N GLY A 146 -3.67 12.47 1.94
CA GLY A 146 -4.30 13.56 2.68
C GLY A 146 -5.70 13.27 3.24
N LEU A 147 -6.22 12.05 3.07
CA LEU A 147 -7.46 11.62 3.71
C LEU A 147 -7.35 11.72 5.24
N ASP A 148 -8.34 12.36 5.87
CA ASP A 148 -8.54 12.28 7.31
C ASP A 148 -9.10 10.89 7.68
N MET A 149 -8.23 10.05 8.23
CA MET A 149 -8.57 8.68 8.54
C MET A 149 -9.64 8.58 9.64
N LEU A 150 -9.66 9.47 10.63
CA LEU A 150 -10.69 9.42 11.67
C LEU A 150 -12.06 9.76 11.08
N GLN A 151 -12.14 10.82 10.26
CA GLN A 151 -13.38 11.17 9.57
C GLN A 151 -13.86 10.05 8.66
N TRP A 152 -12.95 9.42 7.91
CA TRP A 152 -13.30 8.29 7.05
C TRP A 152 -13.83 7.10 7.84
N ILE A 153 -13.20 6.75 8.97
CA ILE A 153 -13.67 5.66 9.85
C ILE A 153 -15.09 5.97 10.33
N MET A 154 -15.33 7.18 10.85
CA MET A 154 -16.65 7.58 11.36
C MET A 154 -17.73 7.54 10.27
N ALA A 155 -17.42 8.04 9.07
CA ALA A 155 -18.36 8.01 7.95
C ALA A 155 -18.65 6.58 7.48
N THR A 156 -17.61 5.76 7.35
CA THR A 156 -17.72 4.35 6.93
C THR A 156 -18.55 3.54 7.92
N VAL A 157 -18.28 3.66 9.22
CA VAL A 157 -19.06 2.98 10.27
C VAL A 157 -20.54 3.36 10.21
N LYS A 158 -20.84 4.67 10.15
CA LYS A 158 -22.23 5.16 10.06
C LYS A 158 -22.96 4.64 8.83
N HIS A 159 -22.26 4.51 7.70
CA HIS A 159 -22.84 3.96 6.49
C HIS A 159 -23.12 2.45 6.65
N LEU A 160 -22.12 1.68 7.11
CA LEU A 160 -22.24 0.24 7.30
C LEU A 160 -23.38 -0.14 8.26
N MET A 161 -23.57 0.61 9.35
CA MET A 161 -24.67 0.34 10.31
C MET A 161 -26.07 0.45 9.69
N LYS A 162 -26.22 1.13 8.54
CA LYS A 162 -27.49 1.21 7.81
C LYS A 162 -27.69 0.05 6.83
N ARG A 163 -26.62 -0.70 6.53
CA ARG A 163 -26.57 -1.70 5.45
C ARG A 163 -26.33 -3.12 5.94
N THR A 164 -25.83 -3.28 7.16
CA THR A 164 -25.59 -4.59 7.76
C THR A 164 -25.99 -4.63 9.24
N ASN A 165 -26.40 -5.80 9.71
CA ASN A 165 -26.59 -6.11 11.13
C ASN A 165 -25.35 -6.75 11.78
N ARG A 166 -24.31 -7.06 10.99
CA ARG A 166 -23.07 -7.67 11.48
C ARG A 166 -22.32 -6.71 12.38
N LYS A 167 -21.52 -7.23 13.31
CA LYS A 167 -20.58 -6.38 14.06
C LYS A 167 -19.61 -5.71 13.09
N ILE A 168 -19.21 -4.49 13.41
CA ILE A 168 -18.18 -3.76 12.67
C ILE A 168 -16.94 -3.76 13.56
N ARG A 169 -15.94 -4.54 13.17
CA ARG A 169 -14.69 -4.67 13.90
C ARG A 169 -13.67 -3.71 13.31
N ILE A 170 -13.22 -2.74 14.11
CA ILE A 170 -12.21 -1.77 13.73
C ILE A 170 -10.85 -2.27 14.20
N ARG A 171 -9.96 -2.51 13.26
CA ARG A 171 -8.57 -2.91 13.52
C ARG A 171 -7.67 -1.69 13.42
N ASN A 172 -6.97 -1.34 14.50
CA ASN A 172 -5.93 -0.32 14.43
C ASN A 172 -4.71 -0.84 13.65
N HIS A 173 -3.97 0.06 13.01
CA HIS A 173 -2.73 -0.34 12.35
C HIS A 173 -1.65 -0.61 13.42
N PRO A 174 -0.90 -1.72 13.36
CA PRO A 174 0.06 -2.12 14.41
C PRO A 174 1.18 -1.10 14.66
N LEU A 175 1.59 -0.37 13.62
CA LEU A 175 2.56 0.73 13.71
C LEU A 175 1.94 2.12 13.96
N SER A 176 0.62 2.21 14.13
CA SER A 176 -0.02 3.48 14.45
C SER A 176 0.20 3.82 15.91
N LYS A 177 0.77 5.00 16.17
CA LYS A 177 0.84 5.59 17.51
C LYS A 177 -0.51 6.14 17.97
N ALA A 178 -1.44 6.36 17.04
CA ALA A 178 -2.75 6.89 17.36
C ALA A 178 -3.67 5.78 17.89
N ASN A 179 -4.36 6.09 18.99
CA ASN A 179 -5.36 5.22 19.56
C ASN A 179 -6.73 5.48 18.91
N VAL A 180 -7.00 4.81 17.80
CA VAL A 180 -8.26 4.96 17.05
C VAL A 180 -9.48 4.69 17.94
N LYS A 181 -9.39 3.74 18.88
CA LYS A 181 -10.47 3.42 19.82
C LYS A 181 -10.82 4.61 20.71
N GLU A 182 -9.80 5.21 21.32
CA GLU A 182 -9.98 6.39 22.18
C GLU A 182 -10.53 7.57 21.37
N MET A 183 -9.92 7.87 20.22
CA MET A 183 -10.36 8.96 19.34
C MET A 183 -11.80 8.77 18.86
N PHE A 184 -12.21 7.55 18.52
CA PHE A 184 -13.57 7.24 18.11
C PHE A 184 -14.56 7.39 19.28
N ASN A 185 -14.20 6.86 20.45
CA ASN A 185 -15.05 6.89 21.65
C ASN A 185 -15.25 8.30 22.22
N MET A 186 -14.40 9.27 21.87
CA MET A 186 -14.65 10.68 22.17
C MET A 186 -15.91 11.23 21.49
N PHE A 187 -16.31 10.66 20.35
CA PHE A 187 -17.44 11.14 19.56
C PHE A 187 -18.63 10.17 19.57
N TYR A 188 -18.39 8.86 19.66
CA TYR A 188 -19.44 7.85 19.54
C TYR A 188 -19.18 6.62 20.40
N THR A 189 -20.25 6.10 21.00
CA THR A 189 -20.27 4.74 21.57
C THR A 189 -21.39 3.95 20.90
N MET A 190 -21.03 2.91 20.13
CA MET A 190 -21.98 2.16 19.31
C MET A 190 -21.90 0.66 19.61
N LYS A 191 -23.01 0.04 20.02
CA LYS A 191 -23.06 -1.40 20.39
C LYS A 191 -22.65 -2.34 19.26
N GLN A 192 -22.79 -1.92 18.00
CA GLN A 192 -22.41 -2.71 16.82
C GLN A 192 -20.91 -2.66 16.53
N VAL A 193 -20.17 -1.71 17.12
CA VAL A 193 -18.75 -1.51 16.86
C VAL A 193 -17.90 -2.21 17.92
N GLU A 194 -16.85 -2.90 17.47
CA GLU A 194 -15.85 -3.55 18.30
C GLU A 194 -14.46 -3.08 17.85
N PHE A 195 -13.51 -2.95 18.78
CA PHE A 195 -12.12 -2.65 18.47
C PHE A 195 -11.27 -3.89 18.70
N SER A 196 -10.36 -4.18 17.78
CA SER A 196 -9.48 -5.34 17.87
C SER A 196 -8.06 -4.98 18.25
N ASP A 197 -7.55 -5.69 19.26
CA ASP A 197 -6.14 -5.71 19.66
C ASP A 197 -5.44 -7.02 19.23
N ARG A 198 -6.10 -7.81 18.36
CA ARG A 198 -5.63 -9.14 17.93
C ARG A 198 -4.56 -9.05 16.84
N THR A 199 -4.01 -10.19 16.45
CA THR A 199 -3.23 -10.29 15.20
C THR A 199 -4.14 -10.12 13.97
N LEU A 200 -3.55 -9.78 12.82
CA LEU A 200 -4.32 -9.67 11.57
C LEU A 200 -4.95 -11.01 11.17
N GLU A 201 -4.25 -12.12 11.39
CA GLU A 201 -4.74 -13.46 11.06
C GLU A 201 -5.97 -13.85 11.91
N GLU A 202 -5.95 -13.55 13.21
CA GLU A 202 -7.09 -13.77 14.10
C GLU A 202 -8.30 -12.90 13.73
N ASP A 203 -8.07 -11.67 13.27
CA ASP A 203 -9.12 -10.79 12.75
C ASP A 203 -9.65 -11.26 11.39
N PHE A 204 -8.86 -11.98 10.61
CA PHE A 204 -9.33 -12.59 9.38
C PHE A 204 -10.18 -13.84 9.62
N ALA A 205 -9.95 -14.59 10.69
CA ALA A 205 -10.65 -15.86 10.94
C ALA A 205 -12.19 -15.75 10.93
N GLY A 206 -12.77 -14.61 11.33
CA GLY A 206 -14.23 -14.42 11.40
C GLY A 206 -14.80 -13.32 10.50
N ALA A 207 -13.99 -12.73 9.62
CA ALA A 207 -14.39 -11.60 8.79
C ALA A 207 -15.27 -12.06 7.61
N HIS A 208 -16.40 -11.38 7.42
CA HIS A 208 -17.30 -11.54 6.27
C HIS A 208 -16.68 -10.93 5.02
N CYS A 209 -16.24 -9.68 5.16
CA CYS A 209 -15.46 -8.93 4.22
C CYS A 209 -14.56 -7.97 5.00
N SER A 210 -13.53 -7.43 4.34
CA SER A 210 -12.76 -6.32 4.88
C SER A 210 -13.00 -5.04 4.10
N ILE A 211 -12.94 -3.90 4.81
CA ILE A 211 -13.06 -2.57 4.24
C ILE A 211 -11.71 -1.88 4.41
N ALA A 212 -11.13 -1.39 3.32
CA ALA A 212 -9.82 -0.75 3.33
C ALA A 212 -9.79 0.45 2.39
N TYR A 213 -9.19 1.57 2.83
CA TYR A 213 -8.93 2.70 1.94
C TYR A 213 -7.81 2.36 0.96
N THR A 214 -6.54 2.51 1.34
CA THR A 214 -5.37 2.12 0.52
C THR A 214 -4.45 1.13 1.25
N SER A 215 -4.90 0.59 2.39
CA SER A 215 -4.13 -0.31 3.22
C SER A 215 -3.67 -1.53 2.45
N GLY A 216 -2.38 -1.84 2.57
CA GLY A 216 -1.82 -3.07 2.03
C GLY A 216 -2.49 -4.34 2.55
N ALA A 217 -3.06 -4.30 3.76
CA ALA A 217 -3.77 -5.42 4.36
C ALA A 217 -4.98 -5.91 3.53
N SER A 218 -5.44 -5.14 2.54
CA SER A 218 -6.40 -5.62 1.53
C SER A 218 -5.85 -6.80 0.72
N ILE A 219 -4.55 -6.83 0.44
CA ILE A 219 -3.87 -7.96 -0.20
C ILE A 219 -3.88 -9.18 0.72
N ASP A 220 -3.57 -9.00 2.01
CA ASP A 220 -3.59 -10.11 2.96
C ASP A 220 -5.02 -10.69 3.11
N SER A 221 -6.04 -9.83 3.00
CA SER A 221 -7.46 -10.21 3.01
C SER A 221 -7.80 -11.12 1.82
N ILE A 222 -7.50 -10.70 0.58
CA ILE A 222 -7.81 -11.52 -0.61
C ILE A 222 -6.99 -12.82 -0.64
N MET A 223 -5.76 -12.82 -0.13
CA MET A 223 -4.92 -14.02 0.02
C MET A 223 -5.52 -14.99 1.04
N SER A 224 -6.18 -14.45 2.07
CA SER A 224 -6.89 -15.22 3.10
C SER A 224 -8.29 -15.68 2.69
N GLY A 225 -8.72 -15.40 1.45
CA GLY A 225 -10.05 -15.76 0.95
C GLY A 225 -11.18 -14.85 1.43
N ILE A 226 -10.86 -13.62 1.86
CA ILE A 226 -11.83 -12.65 2.40
C ILE A 226 -11.98 -11.51 1.39
N PRO A 227 -13.20 -11.28 0.86
CA PRO A 227 -13.43 -10.20 -0.09
C PRO A 227 -13.17 -8.84 0.53
N VAL A 228 -12.79 -7.88 -0.33
CA VAL A 228 -12.50 -6.51 0.06
C VAL A 228 -13.55 -5.58 -0.54
N ILE A 229 -13.94 -4.56 0.21
CA ILE A 229 -14.58 -3.37 -0.31
C ILE A 229 -13.60 -2.21 -0.14
N THR A 230 -13.27 -1.55 -1.23
CA THR A 230 -12.34 -0.41 -1.21
C THR A 230 -12.87 0.72 -2.07
N PRO A 231 -13.20 1.89 -1.48
CA PRO A 231 -13.68 3.04 -2.24
C PRO A 231 -12.55 3.78 -2.96
N SER A 232 -11.28 3.47 -2.68
CA SER A 232 -10.14 4.18 -3.26
C SER A 232 -9.64 3.50 -4.52
N PRO A 233 -9.63 4.16 -5.69
CA PRO A 233 -9.02 3.62 -6.91
C PRO A 233 -7.51 3.41 -6.77
N TYR A 234 -6.90 3.93 -5.71
CA TYR A 234 -5.47 3.77 -5.41
C TYR A 234 -5.16 2.53 -4.56
N ASN A 235 -6.16 1.69 -4.27
CA ASN A 235 -5.93 0.40 -3.64
C ASN A 235 -5.56 -0.67 -4.68
N PHE A 236 -4.52 -1.46 -4.42
CA PHE A 236 -4.08 -2.52 -5.33
C PHE A 236 -5.15 -3.56 -5.67
N VAL A 237 -6.15 -3.76 -4.81
CA VAL A 237 -7.24 -4.73 -5.07
C VAL A 237 -8.47 -4.10 -5.73
N TYR A 238 -8.46 -2.81 -6.07
CA TYR A 238 -9.66 -2.06 -6.48
C TYR A 238 -10.46 -2.75 -7.58
N ASN A 239 -9.80 -3.17 -8.66
CA ASN A 239 -10.45 -3.76 -9.85
C ASN A 239 -11.14 -5.11 -9.58
N ILE A 240 -10.67 -5.86 -8.59
CA ILE A 240 -11.23 -7.17 -8.23
C ILE A 240 -12.20 -7.09 -7.04
N SER A 241 -12.36 -5.91 -6.45
CA SER A 241 -13.11 -5.67 -5.22
C SER A 241 -14.41 -4.92 -5.50
N SER A 242 -15.31 -4.90 -4.52
CA SER A 242 -16.40 -3.93 -4.52
C SER A 242 -15.85 -2.55 -4.20
N ASN A 243 -16.43 -1.50 -4.77
CA ASN A 243 -16.01 -0.12 -4.53
C ASN A 243 -17.07 0.72 -3.81
N ASP A 244 -18.21 0.10 -3.53
CA ASP A 244 -19.33 0.70 -2.81
C ASP A 244 -19.66 -0.12 -1.55
N LEU A 245 -19.88 0.57 -0.43
CA LEU A 245 -20.27 -0.02 0.84
C LEU A 245 -21.68 -0.61 0.80
N GLU A 246 -22.51 -0.24 -0.17
CA GLU A 246 -23.80 -0.87 -0.44
C GLU A 246 -23.68 -2.39 -0.70
N GLN A 247 -22.51 -2.83 -1.16
CA GLN A 247 -22.23 -4.23 -1.47
C GLN A 247 -21.73 -5.01 -0.24
N VAL A 248 -21.84 -4.48 0.98
CA VAL A 248 -21.31 -5.11 2.21
C VAL A 248 -21.76 -6.54 2.43
N GLU A 249 -23.01 -6.90 2.11
CA GLU A 249 -23.53 -8.27 2.28
C GLU A 249 -23.26 -9.19 1.08
N THR A 250 -22.91 -8.62 -0.08
CA THR A 250 -22.65 -9.35 -1.33
C THR A 250 -21.40 -8.79 -2.04
N PRO A 251 -20.24 -8.79 -1.37
CA PRO A 251 -19.04 -8.17 -1.91
C PRO A 251 -18.52 -8.97 -3.12
N LYS A 252 -17.95 -8.26 -4.10
CA LYS A 252 -17.40 -8.84 -5.31
C LYS A 252 -16.27 -9.84 -5.00
N LEU A 253 -16.31 -10.99 -5.67
CA LEU A 253 -15.26 -12.02 -5.64
C LEU A 253 -14.50 -12.01 -6.98
N GLY A 254 -13.64 -11.01 -7.20
CA GLY A 254 -12.94 -10.86 -8.47
C GLY A 254 -11.81 -11.89 -8.70
N ASN A 255 -11.24 -11.85 -9.91
CA ASN A 255 -10.15 -12.75 -10.31
C ASN A 255 -8.84 -12.39 -9.59
N ARG A 256 -8.47 -13.21 -8.59
CA ARG A 256 -7.23 -13.01 -7.83
C ARG A 256 -5.98 -13.40 -8.61
N GLU A 257 -6.08 -14.37 -9.51
CA GLU A 257 -4.91 -14.90 -10.22
C GLU A 257 -4.31 -13.83 -11.13
N GLU A 258 -5.15 -13.19 -11.94
CA GLU A 258 -4.74 -12.09 -12.81
C GLU A 258 -4.13 -10.91 -12.03
N LEU A 259 -4.76 -10.53 -10.91
CA LEU A 259 -4.21 -9.49 -10.04
C LEU A 259 -2.84 -9.91 -9.48
N LEU A 260 -2.71 -11.13 -8.97
CA LEU A 260 -1.45 -11.58 -8.36
C LEU A 260 -0.32 -11.67 -9.41
N ASN A 261 -0.64 -12.03 -10.65
CA ASN A 261 0.28 -11.91 -11.78
C ASN A 261 0.72 -10.45 -11.97
N GLN A 262 -0.21 -9.49 -12.04
CA GLN A 262 0.10 -8.06 -12.15
C GLN A 262 0.97 -7.54 -10.99
N LEU A 263 0.60 -7.87 -9.74
CA LEU A 263 1.35 -7.44 -8.56
C LEU A 263 2.77 -7.99 -8.53
N SER A 264 2.99 -9.18 -9.11
CA SER A 264 4.32 -9.79 -9.20
C SER A 264 5.31 -8.97 -10.04
N TYR A 265 4.83 -8.13 -10.97
CA TYR A 265 5.66 -7.19 -11.75
C TYR A 265 5.93 -5.87 -11.03
N THR A 266 5.26 -5.62 -9.91
CA THR A 266 5.52 -4.43 -9.09
C THR A 266 6.65 -4.67 -8.09
N GLN A 267 6.88 -5.91 -7.65
CA GLN A 267 7.75 -6.26 -6.53
C GLN A 267 8.96 -7.08 -7.00
N TRP A 268 10.15 -6.67 -6.55
CA TRP A 268 11.42 -7.19 -7.01
C TRP A 268 12.31 -7.50 -5.80
N SER A 269 13.09 -8.56 -5.88
CA SER A 269 14.08 -8.88 -4.85
C SER A 269 15.21 -7.84 -4.85
N VAL A 270 15.93 -7.73 -3.74
CA VAL A 270 17.13 -6.87 -3.66
C VAL A 270 18.16 -7.26 -4.72
N ASP A 271 18.33 -8.57 -5.00
CA ASP A 271 19.23 -9.06 -6.05
C ASP A 271 18.76 -8.62 -7.44
N ASP A 272 17.46 -8.71 -7.73
CA ASP A 272 16.89 -8.23 -8.99
C ASP A 272 17.13 -6.71 -9.18
N ILE A 273 17.02 -5.94 -8.10
CA ILE A 273 17.26 -4.49 -8.09
C ILE A 273 18.74 -4.20 -8.36
N ILE A 274 19.66 -4.91 -7.70
CA ILE A 274 21.12 -4.77 -7.92
C ILE A 274 21.47 -5.08 -9.39
N GLU A 275 20.80 -6.04 -10.00
CA GLU A 275 20.98 -6.41 -11.41
C GLU A 275 20.31 -5.45 -12.40
N GLY A 276 19.53 -4.46 -11.92
CA GLY A 276 18.84 -3.48 -12.75
C GLY A 276 17.63 -4.02 -13.51
N LYS A 277 17.14 -5.22 -13.16
CA LYS A 277 15.96 -5.84 -13.79
C LYS A 277 14.70 -4.97 -13.73
N PRO A 278 14.32 -4.35 -12.59
CA PRO A 278 13.13 -3.50 -12.56
C PRO A 278 13.29 -2.25 -13.44
N LEU A 279 14.48 -1.66 -13.54
CA LEU A 279 14.71 -0.50 -14.40
C LEU A 279 14.53 -0.87 -15.88
N LYS A 280 15.07 -2.03 -16.28
CA LYS A 280 14.86 -2.58 -17.62
C LYS A 280 13.38 -2.85 -17.89
N HIS A 281 12.66 -3.42 -16.92
CA HIS A 281 11.21 -3.66 -17.00
C HIS A 281 10.43 -2.37 -17.20
N LEU A 282 10.78 -1.30 -16.48
CA LEU A 282 10.16 0.02 -16.58
C LEU A 282 10.65 0.85 -17.79
N GLY A 283 11.53 0.30 -18.63
CA GLY A 283 12.10 1.05 -19.77
C GLY A 283 12.94 2.26 -19.37
N VAL A 284 13.53 2.24 -18.18
CA VAL A 284 14.51 3.23 -17.71
C VAL A 284 15.89 2.81 -18.21
N LYS A 285 16.57 3.70 -18.92
CA LYS A 285 17.89 3.46 -19.52
C LYS A 285 18.96 4.26 -18.79
#